data_AF-A0A0F9B0K6-F1
#
_entry.id   AF-A0A0F9B0K6-F1
#
_cell.length_a   1.000
_cell.length_b   1.000
_cell.length_c   1.000
_cell.angle_alpha   90.00
_cell.angle_beta   90.00
_cell.angle_gamma   90.00
#
_symmetry.space_group_name_H-M   'P 1'
#
loop_
_entity.id
_entity.type
_entity.pdbx_description
1 polymer ?
#
loop_
_entity_poly.entity_id
_entity_poly.type
_entity_poly.pdbx_seq_one_letter_code
_entity_poly.pdbx_strand_id
1 'polypeptide(L)' 'MWPDNLYELDPEKAAKMLGRFYLLSGIVIGVSSQLYNQGIISTRIRWGGDWDGDGDILDQTFDDLTHFERMDI' A
#
# COMPACT_ATOMS: atom_id res chain seq x y z
N MET A 1 -3.00 14.70 -14.59
CA MET A 1 -3.80 13.67 -15.27
C MET A 1 -3.05 12.37 -15.14
N TRP A 2 -3.67 11.34 -14.55
CA TRP A 2 -3.11 9.99 -14.57
C TRP A 2 -3.12 9.51 -16.03
N PRO A 3 -2.08 8.85 -16.54
CA PRO A 3 -2.15 8.25 -17.86
C PRO A 3 -3.20 7.14 -17.82
N ASP A 4 -4.03 7.06 -18.86
CA ASP A 4 -5.10 6.06 -18.95
C ASP A 4 -4.53 4.62 -18.97
N ASN A 5 -3.23 4.48 -19.27
CA ASN A 5 -2.50 3.22 -19.22
C ASN A 5 -1.04 3.40 -18.78
N LEU A 6 -0.58 2.64 -17.80
CA LEU A 6 0.82 2.62 -17.34
C LEU A 6 1.78 2.05 -18.40
N TYR A 7 1.31 1.19 -19.30
CA TYR A 7 2.12 0.61 -20.39
C TYR A 7 2.46 1.60 -21.50
N GLU A 8 1.82 2.77 -21.52
CA GLU A 8 2.16 3.86 -22.44
C GLU A 8 3.26 4.79 -21.89
N LEU A 9 3.64 4.60 -20.63
CA LEU A 9 4.72 5.34 -20.01
C LEU A 9 6.07 4.70 -20.30
N ASP A 10 7.09 5.55 -20.36
CA ASP A 10 8.47 5.14 -20.14
C ASP A 10 8.59 4.35 -18.81
N PRO A 11 9.27 3.18 -18.80
CA PRO A 11 9.38 2.32 -17.62
C PRO A 11 9.91 3.03 -16.36
N GLU A 12 10.83 3.99 -16.51
CA GLU A 12 11.35 4.76 -15.36
C GLU A 12 10.25 5.63 -14.75
N LYS A 13 9.45 6.29 -15.61
CA LYS A 13 8.31 7.09 -15.18
C LYS A 13 7.22 6.22 -14.55
N ALA A 14 6.93 5.06 -15.11
CA ALA A 14 5.97 4.10 -14.53
C ALA A 14 6.43 3.66 -13.13
N ALA A 15 7.70 3.29 -12.98
CA ALA A 15 8.29 2.90 -11.70
C ALA A 15 8.20 4.02 -10.65
N LYS A 16 8.52 5.26 -11.03
CA LYS A 16 8.40 6.43 -10.14
C LYS A 16 6.94 6.73 -9.75
N MET A 17 5.98 6.45 -10.64
CA MET A 17 4.56 6.64 -10.34
C MET A 17 4.05 5.57 -9.37
N LEU A 18 4.40 4.31 -9.60
CA LEU A 18 4.10 3.21 -8.67
C LEU A 18 4.74 3.45 -7.31
N GLY A 19 6.02 3.81 -7.28
CA GLY A 19 6.78 4.06 -6.05
C GLY A 19 6.17 5.13 -5.12
N ARG A 20 5.34 6.04 -5.64
CA ARG A 20 4.61 7.01 -4.80
C ARG A 20 3.57 6.33 -3.91
N PHE A 21 2.92 5.28 -4.39
CA PHE A 21 1.96 4.53 -3.59
C PHE A 21 2.65 3.69 -2.53
N TYR A 22 3.73 2.98 -2.88
CA TYR A 22 4.52 2.20 -1.91
C TYR A 22 5.12 3.10 -0.82
N LEU A 23 5.60 4.30 -1.18
CA LEU A 23 6.06 5.27 -0.19
C LEU A 23 4.93 5.71 0.75
N LEU A 24 3.75 6.01 0.19
CA LEU A 24 2.58 6.38 0.98
C LEU A 24 2.12 5.24 1.89
N SER A 25 2.04 4.01 1.39
CA SER A 25 1.58 2.85 2.15
C SER A 25 2.52 2.54 3.31
N GLY A 26 3.83 2.61 3.11
CA GLY A 26 4.81 2.47 4.18
C GLY A 26 4.61 3.50 5.31
N ILE A 27 4.30 4.75 4.96
CA ILE A 27 3.99 5.80 5.96
C ILE A 27 2.70 5.45 6.72
N VAL A 28 1.63 5.08 6.00
CA VAL A 28 0.32 4.78 6.59
C VAL A 28 0.38 3.56 7.51
N ILE A 29 0.99 2.46 7.06
CA ILE A 29 1.18 1.22 7.83
C ILE A 29 2.03 1.49 9.08
N GLY A 30 3.11 2.27 8.93
CA GLY A 30 4.00 2.63 10.03
C GLY A 30 3.28 3.43 11.13
N VAL A 31 2.55 4.47 10.74
CA VAL A 31 1.76 5.29 11.68
C VAL A 31 0.65 4.45 12.32
N SER A 32 -0.08 3.66 11.54
CA SER A 32 -1.14 2.79 12.08
C SER A 32 -0.59 1.80 13.11
N SER A 33 0.56 1.20 12.85
CA SER A 33 1.23 0.29 13.79
C SER A 33 1.63 1.00 15.08
N GLN A 34 2.14 2.23 14.99
CA GLN A 34 2.46 3.05 16.16
C GLN A 34 1.21 3.37 16.99
N LEU A 35 0.12 3.82 16.35
CA LEU A 35 -1.14 4.14 17.03
C LEU A 35 -1.78 2.91 17.69
N TYR A 36 -1.71 1.75 17.02
CA TYR A 36 -2.18 0.48 17.58
C TYR A 36 -1.37 0.08 18.81
N ASN A 37 -0.05 0.15 18.74
CA ASN A 37 0.84 -0.17 19.87
C ASN A 37 0.69 0.80 21.05
N GLN A 38 0.27 2.04 20.79
CA GLN A 38 -0.06 3.03 21.82
C GLN A 38 -1.49 2.87 22.39
N GLY A 39 -2.32 1.98 21.82
CA GLY A 39 -3.71 1.80 22.22
C GLY A 39 -4.65 2.94 21.80
N ILE A 40 -4.22 3.81 20.88
CA ILE A 40 -5.04 4.92 20.36
C ILE A 40 -6.09 4.40 19.37
N ILE A 41 -5.73 3.39 18.57
CA ILE A 41 -6.66 2.65 17.72
C ILE A 41 -6.71 1.19 18.18
N SER A 42 -7.87 0.57 18.03
CA SER A 42 -8.13 -0.80 18.50
C SER A 42 -7.97 -1.87 17.42
N THR A 43 -7.63 -1.49 16.20
CA THR A 43 -7.62 -2.40 15.05
C THR A 43 -6.41 -2.13 14.17
N ARG A 44 -5.84 -3.20 13.61
CA ARG A 44 -4.79 -3.14 12.59
C ARG A 44 -5.41 -2.91 11.22
N ILE A 45 -4.61 -2.45 10.27
CA ILE A 45 -5.01 -2.29 8.87
C ILE A 45 -4.16 -3.18 7.99
N ARG A 46 -4.69 -3.54 6.82
CA ARG A 46 -3.93 -4.08 5.68
C ARG A 46 -4.06 -3.16 4.47
N TRP A 47 -3.15 -3.32 3.52
CA TRP A 47 -3.05 -2.48 2.33
C TRP A 47 -3.18 -3.34 1.06
N GLY A 48 -3.84 -2.84 0.03
CA GLY A 48 -4.09 -3.59 -1.21
C GLY A 48 -2.87 -3.87 -2.09
N GLY A 49 -1.67 -3.46 -1.67
CA GLY A 49 -0.38 -3.85 -2.28
C GLY A 49 0.46 -4.78 -1.40
N ASP A 50 -0.14 -5.36 -0.36
CA ASP A 50 0.41 -6.40 0.52
C ASP A 50 -0.78 -7.06 1.27
N TRP A 51 -1.49 -7.96 0.58
CA TRP A 51 -2.82 -8.42 1.00
C TRP A 51 -2.81 -9.36 2.21
N ASP A 52 -1.74 -10.13 2.38
CA ASP A 52 -1.54 -11.02 3.51
C ASP A 52 -0.69 -10.39 4.63
N GLY A 53 0.00 -9.29 4.33
CA GLY A 53 0.69 -8.45 5.30
C GLY A 53 2.04 -9.03 5.74
N ASP A 54 2.67 -9.87 4.90
CA ASP A 54 3.97 -10.48 5.20
C ASP A 54 5.16 -9.61 4.76
N GLY A 55 4.89 -8.55 3.99
CA GLY A 55 5.87 -7.58 3.50
C GLY A 55 6.52 -7.95 2.16
N ASP A 56 6.18 -9.09 1.55
CA ASP A 56 6.61 -9.47 0.20
C ASP A 56 5.64 -8.93 -0.87
N ILE A 57 5.87 -7.68 -1.24
CA ILE A 57 5.04 -6.96 -2.24
C ILE A 57 5.10 -7.53 -3.67
N LEU A 58 5.80 -8.64 -3.91
CA LEU A 58 5.95 -9.26 -5.22
C LEU A 58 5.13 -10.54 -5.37
N ASP A 59 4.49 -11.03 -4.30
CA ASP A 59 3.81 -12.32 -4.29
C ASP A 59 2.33 -12.23 -4.69
N GLN A 60 1.73 -11.03 -4.71
CA GLN A 60 0.37 -10.81 -5.18
C GLN A 60 0.27 -10.58 -6.70
N THR A 61 -0.91 -10.89 -7.25
CA THR A 61 -1.23 -10.67 -8.68
C THR A 61 -2.15 -9.47 -8.93
N PHE A 62 -2.67 -8.87 -7.86
CA PHE A 62 -3.61 -7.75 -7.93
C PHE A 62 -3.23 -6.65 -6.93
N ASP A 63 -2.78 -5.53 -7.48
CA ASP A 63 -2.34 -4.35 -6.73
C ASP A 63 -3.45 -3.29 -6.68
N ASP A 64 -4.23 -3.28 -5.59
CA ASP A 64 -5.16 -2.18 -5.29
C ASP A 64 -4.45 -1.14 -4.41
N LEU A 65 -3.51 -0.41 -5.03
CA LEU A 65 -2.51 0.42 -4.33
C LEU A 65 -3.11 1.58 -3.50
N THR A 66 -4.38 1.92 -3.69
CA THR A 66 -5.07 2.95 -2.90
C THR A 66 -5.91 2.38 -1.77
N HIS A 67 -6.12 1.06 -1.73
CA HIS A 67 -7.02 0.41 -0.79
C HIS A 67 -6.36 0.17 0.56
N PHE A 68 -7.07 0.56 1.62
CA PHE A 68 -6.74 0.23 3.01
C PHE A 68 -8.01 -0.26 3.68
N GLU A 69 -7.89 -1.32 4.45
CA GLU A 69 -9.01 -1.83 5.22
C GLU A 69 -8.59 -2.27 6.62
N ARG A 70 -9.57 -2.27 7.52
CA ARG A 70 -9.41 -2.79 8.88
C ARG A 70 -9.34 -4.31 8.80
N MET A 71 -8.44 -4.91 9.57
CA MET A 71 -8.44 -6.35 9.77
C MET A 71 -9.53 -6.71 10.78
N ASP A 72 -10.41 -7.64 10.43
CA ASP A 72 -11.33 -8.23 11.40
C ASP A 72 -10.53 -9.11 12.37
N ILE A 73 -10.86 -9.01 13.67
CA ILE A 73 -10.21 -9.75 14.76
C ILE A 73 -10.93 -11.08 14.97
#